data_AF-E0MTM7-F1
#
_entry.id   AF-E0MTM7-F1
#
_cell.length_a   1.000
_cell.length_b   1.000
_cell.length_c   1.000
_cell.angle_alpha   90.00
_cell.angle_beta   90.00
_cell.angle_gamma   90.00
#
_symmetry.space_group_name_H-M   'P 1'
#
loop_
_entity.id
_entity.type
_entity.pdbx_description
1 polymer ?
#
loop_
_entity_poly.entity_id
_entity_poly.type
_entity_poly.pdbx_seq_one_letter_code
_entity_poly.pdbx_strand_id
1 'polypeptide(L)'
;SPVSGAVILNDIDGDALTASLATAPTNGTVIVNTDGTYTYTPTADFNGTDTFTVSVDDGNGGTDTATVTITVNPQNDAPTAADDAVTTNEDSPVSGAVIVNDIDGDA
;
A
#
# COMPACT_ATOMS: atom_id res chain seq x y z
N SER A 1 1.76 -6.33 -2.43
CA SER A 1 0.61 -7.14 -2.92
C SER A 1 -0.71 -6.54 -2.46
N PRO A 2 -1.81 -6.69 -3.23
CA PRO A 2 -3.13 -6.23 -2.79
C PRO A 2 -3.60 -6.93 -1.51
N VAL A 3 -4.40 -6.23 -0.71
CA VAL A 3 -5.04 -6.75 0.51
C VAL A 3 -6.56 -6.56 0.37
N SER A 4 -7.33 -7.58 0.74
CA SER A 4 -8.79 -7.52 0.75
C SER A 4 -9.32 -7.52 2.18
N GLY A 5 -10.44 -6.83 2.38
CA GLY A 5 -11.14 -6.78 3.67
C GLY A 5 -12.62 -6.43 3.49
N ALA A 6 -13.32 -6.23 4.60
CA ALA A 6 -14.72 -5.83 4.59
C ALA A 6 -15.02 -4.85 5.73
N VAL A 7 -15.89 -3.87 5.46
CA VAL A 7 -16.61 -3.11 6.48
C VAL A 7 -17.90 -3.88 6.78
N ILE A 8 -18.14 -4.19 8.05
CA ILE A 8 -19.37 -4.89 8.45
C ILE A 8 -20.52 -3.89 8.43
N LEU A 9 -21.52 -4.18 7.60
CA LEU A 9 -22.74 -3.39 7.48
C LEU A 9 -23.80 -4.01 8.39
N ASN A 10 -24.34 -3.23 9.32
CA ASN A 10 -25.41 -3.68 10.22
C ASN A 10 -26.39 -2.53 10.47
N ASP A 11 -27.66 -2.80 10.19
CA ASP A 11 -28.76 -1.92 10.49
C ASP A 11 -29.69 -2.58 11.53
N ILE A 12 -30.17 -1.81 12.51
CA ILE A 12 -31.00 -2.36 13.61
C ILE A 12 -32.43 -2.64 13.18
N ASP A 13 -32.92 -1.91 12.17
CA ASP A 13 -34.27 -2.01 11.62
C ASP A 13 -34.31 -3.04 10.46
N GLY A 14 -33.15 -3.48 9.98
CA GLY A 14 -32.97 -4.51 8.97
C GLY A 14 -32.94 -3.98 7.53
N ASP A 15 -32.71 -2.67 7.37
CA ASP A 15 -32.64 -2.03 6.07
C ASP A 15 -31.43 -2.52 5.26
N ALA A 16 -31.59 -2.54 3.93
CA ALA A 16 -30.53 -2.93 3.03
C ALA A 16 -29.50 -1.80 2.93
N LEU A 17 -28.31 -2.03 3.48
CA LEU A 17 -27.22 -1.06 3.47
C LEU A 17 -26.38 -1.16 2.19
N THR A 18 -25.92 -0.02 1.69
CA THR A 18 -24.96 0.05 0.57
C THR A 18 -23.72 0.84 0.94
N ALA A 19 -22.55 0.31 0.59
CA ALA A 19 -21.26 0.95 0.82
C ALA A 19 -20.71 1.63 -0.44
N SER A 20 -19.98 2.72 -0.25
CA SER A 20 -19.23 3.40 -1.31
C SER A 20 -17.96 4.04 -0.77
N LEU A 21 -16.97 4.26 -1.64
CA LEU A 21 -15.76 4.99 -1.27
C LEU A 21 -16.08 6.47 -1.03
N ALA A 22 -15.75 7.00 0.15
CA ALA A 22 -15.95 8.39 0.49
C ALA A 22 -14.68 9.21 0.31
N THR A 23 -13.57 8.80 0.94
CA THR A 23 -12.24 9.42 0.74
C THR A 23 -11.22 8.38 0.36
N ALA A 24 -10.49 8.64 -0.73
CA ALA A 24 -9.42 7.76 -1.19
C ALA A 24 -8.19 7.78 -0.26
N PRO A 25 -7.40 6.68 -0.23
CA PRO A 25 -6.10 6.66 0.42
C PRO A 25 -5.08 7.53 -0.30
N THR A 26 -3.98 7.88 0.39
CA THR A 26 -2.90 8.71 -0.18
C THR A 26 -1.77 7.87 -0.78
N ASN A 27 -1.52 6.67 -0.23
CA ASN A 27 -0.37 5.82 -0.58
C ASN A 27 -0.78 4.50 -1.23
N GLY A 28 -1.93 4.50 -1.90
CA GLY A 28 -2.43 3.35 -2.64
C GLY A 28 -3.72 3.67 -3.38
N THR A 29 -4.36 2.63 -3.89
CA THR A 29 -5.68 2.68 -4.51
C THR A 29 -6.61 1.72 -3.81
N VAL A 30 -7.90 2.03 -3.78
CA VAL A 30 -8.92 1.15 -3.20
C VAL A 30 -10.14 1.05 -4.11
N ILE A 31 -10.68 -0.15 -4.21
CA ILE A 31 -12.00 -0.41 -4.78
C ILE A 31 -12.89 -0.87 -3.64
N VAL A 32 -14.00 -0.17 -3.42
CA VAL A 32 -15.05 -0.53 -2.43
C VAL A 32 -16.28 -0.99 -3.20
N ASN A 33 -16.80 -2.16 -2.85
CA ASN A 33 -18.03 -2.73 -3.40
C ASN A 33 -19.21 -2.36 -2.51
N THR A 34 -20.43 -2.43 -3.07
CA THR A 34 -21.67 -2.05 -2.38
C THR A 34 -21.99 -2.92 -1.16
N ASP A 35 -21.44 -4.13 -1.10
CA ASP A 35 -21.59 -5.07 0.03
C ASP A 35 -20.61 -4.79 1.19
N GLY A 36 -19.80 -3.73 1.09
CA GLY A 36 -18.81 -3.36 2.10
C GLY A 36 -17.47 -4.05 1.94
N THR A 37 -17.31 -4.99 0.99
CA THR A 37 -16.00 -5.57 0.67
C THR A 37 -15.12 -4.56 -0.05
N TYR A 38 -13.81 -4.64 0.17
CA TYR A 38 -12.85 -3.77 -0.52
C TYR A 38 -11.56 -4.49 -0.88
N THR A 39 -10.86 -3.96 -1.89
CA THR A 39 -9.49 -4.35 -2.23
C THR A 39 -8.61 -3.11 -2.27
N TYR A 40 -7.57 -3.10 -1.43
CA TYR A 40 -6.54 -2.07 -1.37
C TYR A 40 -5.27 -2.54 -2.07
N THR A 41 -4.67 -1.69 -2.90
CA THR A 41 -3.38 -1.92 -3.53
C THR A 41 -2.43 -0.79 -3.15
N PRO A 42 -1.38 -1.05 -2.35
CA PRO A 42 -0.40 -0.01 -2.00
C PRO A 42 0.36 0.45 -3.23
N THR A 43 0.82 1.70 -3.20
CA THR A 43 1.84 2.20 -4.14
C THR A 43 3.11 1.34 -4.00
N ALA A 44 3.83 1.13 -5.10
CA ALA A 44 5.11 0.43 -5.05
C ALA A 44 6.05 1.12 -4.05
N ASP A 45 6.81 0.30 -3.31
CA ASP A 45 7.82 0.70 -2.32
C ASP A 45 7.28 1.56 -1.15
N PHE A 46 5.96 1.68 -1.02
CA PHE A 46 5.36 2.32 0.15
C PHE A 46 5.33 1.34 1.33
N ASN A 47 5.89 1.78 2.45
CA ASN A 47 5.74 1.17 3.76
C ASN A 47 5.22 2.21 4.76
N GLY A 48 4.34 1.79 5.68
CA GLY A 48 3.72 2.67 6.67
C GLY A 48 2.21 2.51 6.76
N THR A 49 1.55 3.53 7.32
CA THR A 49 0.10 3.54 7.51
C THR A 49 -0.58 4.38 6.44
N ASP A 50 -1.69 3.86 5.91
CA ASP A 50 -2.56 4.54 4.96
C ASP A 50 -4.02 4.43 5.43
N THR A 51 -4.86 5.38 5.04
CA THR A 51 -6.25 5.43 5.51
C THR A 51 -7.21 5.83 4.40
N PHE A 52 -8.41 5.25 4.41
CA PHE A 52 -9.51 5.66 3.54
C PHE A 52 -10.83 5.59 4.32
N THR A 53 -11.88 6.23 3.81
CA THR A 53 -13.20 6.18 4.45
C THR A 53 -14.24 5.60 3.51
N VAL A 54 -15.19 4.86 4.09
CA VAL A 54 -16.33 4.24 3.40
C VAL A 54 -17.60 4.91 3.90
N SER A 55 -18.43 5.41 3.00
CA SER A 55 -19.78 5.87 3.33
C SER A 55 -20.76 4.71 3.19
N VAL A 56 -21.66 4.58 4.17
CA VAL A 56 -22.74 3.59 4.19
C VAL A 56 -24.06 4.34 4.14
N ASP A 57 -24.93 3.95 3.21
CA ASP A 57 -26.27 4.52 2.99
C ASP A 57 -27.35 3.47 3.29
N ASP A 58 -28.40 3.88 4.01
CA ASP A 58 -29.50 3.01 4.43
C ASP A 58 -30.66 2.89 3.43
N GLY A 59 -30.59 3.59 2.29
CA GLY A 59 -31.63 3.66 1.28
C GLY A 59 -32.85 4.52 1.68
N ASN A 60 -32.87 5.05 2.89
CA ASN A 60 -33.96 5.81 3.52
C ASN A 60 -33.53 7.25 3.89
N GLY A 61 -32.33 7.66 3.50
CA GLY A 61 -31.79 9.01 3.67
C GLY A 61 -30.86 9.18 4.86
N GLY A 62 -30.59 8.11 5.61
CA GLY A 62 -29.53 8.04 6.61
C GLY A 62 -28.21 7.60 5.99
N THR A 63 -27.12 8.19 6.47
CA THR A 63 -25.76 7.81 6.08
C THR A 63 -24.83 7.79 7.29
N ASP A 64 -23.84 6.92 7.25
CA ASP A 64 -22.74 6.87 8.21
C ASP A 64 -21.38 6.71 7.49
N THR A 65 -20.27 6.92 8.20
CA THR A 65 -18.92 6.81 7.65
C THR A 65 -18.02 5.95 8.54
N ALA A 66 -17.36 4.96 7.93
CA ALA A 66 -16.36 4.13 8.58
C ALA A 66 -14.94 4.49 8.08
N THR A 67 -13.98 4.56 9.00
CA THR A 67 -12.56 4.72 8.68
C THR A 67 -11.86 3.37 8.63
N VAL A 68 -11.15 3.09 7.54
CA VAL A 68 -10.32 1.90 7.38
C VAL A 68 -8.85 2.33 7.45
N THR A 69 -8.09 1.68 8.34
CA THR A 69 -6.64 1.90 8.50
C THR A 69 -5.90 0.67 7.98
N ILE A 70 -4.96 0.88 7.07
CA ILE A 70 -4.09 -0.16 6.50
C ILE A 70 -2.67 0.07 6.99
N THR A 71 -2.03 -1.00 7.47
CA THR A 71 -0.59 -1.01 7.77
C THR A 71 0.13 -1.83 6.71
N VAL A 72 1.01 -1.19 5.96
CA VAL A 72 1.87 -1.81 4.95
C VAL A 72 3.24 -2.03 5.58
N ASN A 73 3.58 -3.30 5.80
CA ASN A 73 4.88 -3.66 6.35
C ASN A 73 5.95 -3.56 5.27
N PRO A 74 7.18 -3.13 5.61
CA PRO A 74 8.30 -3.19 4.68
C PRO A 74 8.57 -4.65 4.27
N GLN A 75 8.90 -4.85 3.00
CA GLN A 75 9.41 -6.11 2.48
C GLN A 75 10.85 -5.83 2.03
N ASN A 76 11.82 -6.60 2.53
CA ASN A 76 13.22 -6.42 2.17
C ASN A 76 13.45 -6.85 0.71
N ASP A 77 13.91 -5.92 -0.13
CA ASP A 77 14.34 -6.18 -1.50
C ASP A 77 15.82 -6.61 -1.54
N ALA A 78 16.15 -7.46 -2.52
CA ALA A 78 17.54 -7.92 -2.67
C ALA A 78 18.45 -6.75 -3.09
N PRO A 79 19.69 -6.66 -2.55
CA PRO A 79 20.62 -5.61 -2.94
C PRO A 79 20.94 -5.69 -4.44
N THR A 80 20.86 -4.55 -5.12
CA THR A 80 21.32 -4.42 -6.51
C THR A 80 22.78 -3.97 -6.54
N ALA A 81 23.64 -4.78 -7.19
CA ALA A 81 25.00 -4.37 -7.53
C ALA A 81 24.98 -3.63 -8.87
N ALA A 82 25.67 -2.48 -8.95
CA ALA A 82 25.97 -1.84 -10.23
C ALA A 82 27.29 -2.41 -10.78
N ASP A 83 27.39 -2.53 -12.11
CA ASP A 83 28.64 -2.94 -12.76
C ASP A 83 29.69 -1.82 -12.64
N ASP A 84 30.79 -2.10 -11.95
CA ASP A 84 31.94 -1.20 -11.89
C ASP A 84 32.91 -1.48 -13.04
N ALA A 85 33.19 -0.46 -13.85
CA ALA A 85 34.24 -0.51 -14.87
C ALA A 85 35.46 0.29 -14.39
N VAL A 86 36.59 -0.41 -14.19
CA VAL A 86 37.87 0.23 -13.86
C VAL A 86 38.91 -0.17 -14.89
N THR A 87 39.63 0.83 -15.42
CA THR A 87 40.80 0.62 -16.28
C THR A 87 42.06 1.01 -15.54
N THR A 88 43.11 0.21 -15.70
CA THR A 88 44.46 0.51 -15.19
C THR A 88 45.48 0.31 -16.30
N ASN A 89 46.65 0.92 -16.16
CA ASN A 89 47.79 0.62 -17.03
C ASN A 89 48.36 -0.75 -16.66
N GLU A 90 49.06 -1.36 -17.61
CA GLU A 90 49.92 -2.51 -17.31
C GLU A 90 50.86 -2.20 -16.13
N ASP A 91 51.05 -3.20 -15.27
CA ASP A 91 51.84 -3.13 -14.04
C ASP A 91 51.37 -2.12 -12.98
N SER A 92 50.17 -1.55 -13.14
CA SER A 92 49.57 -0.63 -12.16
C SER A 92 48.41 -1.30 -11.43
N PRO A 93 48.52 -1.58 -10.12
CA PRO A 93 47.39 -2.11 -9.36
C PRO A 93 46.27 -1.07 -9.26
N VAL A 94 45.03 -1.54 -9.36
CA VAL A 94 43.82 -0.75 -9.11
C VAL A 94 43.13 -1.26 -7.85
N SER A 95 42.68 -0.34 -7.01
CA SER A 95 41.82 -0.61 -5.86
C SER A 95 40.47 0.07 -6.07
N GLY A 96 39.39 -0.71 -6.07
CA GLY A 96 38.01 -0.22 -6.13
C GLY A 96 37.17 -0.87 -5.02
N ALA A 97 36.12 -0.18 -4.59
CA ALA A 97 35.09 -0.74 -3.72
C ALA A 97 33.81 -0.88 -4.55
N VAL A 98 33.17 -2.05 -4.50
CA VAL A 98 31.86 -2.24 -5.12
C VAL A 98 30.84 -1.47 -4.28
N ILE A 99 30.19 -0.47 -4.88
CA ILE A 99 29.10 0.23 -4.22
C ILE A 99 27.83 -0.58 -4.44
N VAL A 100 27.39 -1.28 -3.39
CA VAL A 100 26.04 -1.87 -3.32
C VAL A 100 25.09 -0.80 -2.79
N ASN A 101 24.09 -0.44 -3.60
CA ASN A 101 22.97 0.35 -3.13
C ASN A 101 21.85 -0.62 -2.75
N ASP A 102 21.54 -0.67 -1.47
CA ASP A 102 20.26 -1.18 -0.99
C ASP A 102 19.25 -0.02 -1.05
N ILE A 103 18.08 -0.28 -1.65
CA ILE A 103 17.03 0.74 -1.80
C ILE A 103 16.23 0.89 -0.50
N ASP A 104 16.22 -0.14 0.35
CA ASP A 104 15.38 -0.22 1.55
C ASP A 104 16.13 0.17 2.84
N GLY A 105 17.46 0.20 2.79
CA GLY A 105 18.33 0.69 3.87
C GLY A 105 18.31 -0.20 5.12
N ASP A 106 18.01 -1.49 5.00
CA ASP A 106 18.17 -2.45 6.09
C ASP A 106 19.56 -3.09 6.09
N ALA A 107 19.98 -3.55 7.27
CA ALA A 107 21.32 -4.10 7.54
C ALA A 107 21.21 -5.47 8.20
#